data_AF-A0A4Z2H841-F1
#
_entry.id   AF-A0A4Z2H841-F1
#
_cell.length_a   1.000
_cell.length_b   1.000
_cell.length_c   1.000
_cell.angle_alpha   90.00
_cell.angle_beta   90.00
_cell.angle_gamma   90.00
#
_symmetry.space_group_name_H-M   'P 1'
#
loop_
_entity.id
_entity.type
_entity.pdbx_description
1 polymer ?
#
loop_
_entity_poly.entity_id
_entity_poly.type
_entity_poly.pdbx_seq_one_letter_code
_entity_poly.pdbx_strand_id
1 'polypeptide(L)'
;MKHTEEKQQQPPSLFLKVCCQNEEPRLPLHTSIALFLLSYCECKSFKVFLVFTKPASSQSLRSQLPEGLEVSDIQLEDLPKLVESCRLPAVLDETGMLCRAGLAVVLRHIINKALEDEPSRKDVLALLGFKKTCLKACAEVSKWTRLCEIGIPSDVEEHLKNPTNQSQHLPLSILTLERRLAEPVKVHNDDKIRRQKLQEQKRNKKNESPEGKEKPGTESEPRQSPQVSHGLELRTALAKLSVDSVPTLTTRENSEIRKVKTTDLPQLKHVFAEGLYFTLTDVVLLPCIYQYLVRTLEFIIHV
;
A
#
# COMPACT_ATOMS: atom_id res chain seq x y z
N MET A 1 33.72 -34.65 -21.48
CA MET A 1 33.43 -33.50 -20.60
C MET A 1 32.01 -33.04 -20.93
N LYS A 2 31.09 -33.06 -19.97
CA LYS A 2 29.69 -32.67 -20.17
C LYS A 2 29.61 -31.15 -20.25
N HIS A 3 29.17 -30.63 -21.40
CA HIS A 3 28.68 -29.27 -21.51
C HIS A 3 27.40 -29.16 -20.67
N THR A 4 27.43 -28.33 -19.64
CA THR A 4 26.22 -27.93 -18.92
C THR A 4 25.69 -26.72 -19.66
N GLU A 5 24.66 -26.92 -20.48
CA GLU A 5 23.88 -25.82 -21.04
C GLU A 5 23.24 -25.06 -19.88
N GLU A 6 23.73 -23.85 -19.61
CA GLU A 6 23.02 -22.86 -18.81
C GLU A 6 21.73 -22.51 -19.56
N LYS A 7 20.64 -23.23 -19.26
CA LYS A 7 19.30 -22.82 -19.67
C LYS A 7 19.05 -21.44 -19.06
N GLN A 8 19.08 -20.41 -19.90
CA GLN A 8 18.53 -19.10 -19.56
C GLN A 8 17.07 -19.30 -19.16
N GLN A 9 16.81 -19.35 -17.86
CA GLN A 9 15.46 -19.46 -17.32
C GLN A 9 14.73 -18.17 -17.67
N GLN A 10 13.67 -18.26 -18.48
CA GLN A 10 12.86 -17.11 -18.80
C GLN A 10 12.15 -16.60 -17.54
N PRO A 11 11.99 -15.28 -17.36
CA PRO A 11 11.31 -14.74 -16.19
C PRO A 11 9.84 -15.21 -16.12
N PRO A 12 9.26 -15.28 -14.91
CA PRO A 12 7.85 -15.61 -14.74
C PRO A 12 6.97 -14.58 -15.46
N SER A 13 5.85 -15.04 -16.00
CA SER A 13 4.93 -14.22 -16.80
C SER A 13 3.74 -13.79 -15.95
N LEU A 14 3.53 -12.49 -15.81
CA LEU A 14 2.40 -11.89 -15.10
C LEU A 14 1.33 -11.44 -16.10
N PHE A 15 0.13 -11.98 -15.97
CA PHE A 15 -1.01 -11.69 -16.81
C PHE A 15 -2.01 -10.81 -16.07
N LEU A 16 -2.32 -9.66 -16.66
CA LEU A 16 -3.20 -8.63 -16.11
C LEU A 16 -4.35 -8.36 -17.08
N LYS A 17 -5.57 -8.29 -16.55
CA LYS A 17 -6.76 -8.09 -17.38
C LYS A 17 -6.84 -6.65 -17.89
N VAL A 18 -7.30 -6.47 -19.11
CA VAL A 18 -7.84 -5.20 -19.64
C VAL A 18 -9.33 -5.40 -19.91
N CYS A 19 -10.15 -4.42 -19.53
CA CYS A 19 -11.58 -4.38 -19.87
C CYS A 19 -11.83 -3.34 -20.96
N CYS A 20 -12.91 -3.48 -21.71
CA CYS A 20 -13.37 -2.45 -22.65
C CYS A 20 -14.70 -1.88 -22.17
N GLN A 21 -14.81 -0.56 -22.09
CA GLN A 21 -16.05 0.16 -21.79
C GLN A 21 -16.27 1.18 -22.92
N ASN A 22 -17.42 1.11 -23.59
CA ASN A 22 -17.71 1.92 -24.79
C ASN A 22 -16.64 1.80 -25.88
N GLU A 23 -16.13 0.57 -26.12
CA GLU A 23 -15.03 0.27 -27.04
C GLU A 23 -13.65 0.86 -26.68
N GLU A 24 -13.53 1.59 -25.57
CA GLU A 24 -12.24 2.06 -25.05
C GLU A 24 -11.65 1.08 -24.04
N PRO A 25 -10.37 0.71 -24.17
CA PRO A 25 -9.70 -0.12 -23.17
C PRO A 25 -9.49 0.66 -21.87
N ARG A 26 -9.66 -0.02 -20.75
CA ARG A 26 -9.50 0.50 -19.38
C ARG A 26 -8.87 -0.55 -18.50
N LEU A 27 -8.04 -0.09 -17.56
CA LEU A 27 -7.45 -0.96 -16.54
C LEU A 27 -8.49 -1.23 -15.44
N PRO A 28 -8.89 -2.49 -15.20
CA PRO A 28 -9.69 -2.86 -14.04
C PRO A 28 -8.91 -2.63 -12.76
N LEU A 29 -9.63 -2.49 -11.65
CA LEU A 29 -9.04 -2.13 -10.37
C LEU A 29 -7.96 -3.12 -9.90
N HIS A 30 -8.23 -4.42 -10.04
CA HIS A 30 -7.28 -5.49 -9.74
C HIS A 30 -5.97 -5.38 -10.54
N THR A 31 -6.03 -4.95 -11.80
CA THR A 31 -4.85 -4.70 -12.65
C THR A 31 -4.11 -3.45 -12.18
N SER A 32 -4.82 -2.37 -11.90
CA SER A 32 -4.22 -1.12 -11.40
C SER A 32 -3.51 -1.32 -10.06
N ILE A 33 -4.05 -2.14 -9.16
CA ILE A 33 -3.40 -2.49 -7.89
C ILE A 33 -2.09 -3.26 -8.13
N ALA A 34 -2.10 -4.25 -9.03
CA ALA A 34 -0.88 -5.01 -9.34
C ALA A 34 0.20 -4.13 -9.99
N LEU A 35 -0.19 -3.26 -10.93
CA LEU A 35 0.72 -2.30 -11.56
C LEU A 35 1.27 -1.28 -10.57
N PHE A 36 0.43 -0.78 -9.66
CA PHE A 36 0.85 0.13 -8.60
C PHE A 36 1.90 -0.52 -7.69
N LEU A 37 1.69 -1.79 -7.29
CA LEU A 37 2.67 -2.51 -6.49
C LEU A 37 3.98 -2.79 -7.24
N LEU A 38 3.91 -3.18 -8.52
CA LEU A 38 5.10 -3.39 -9.35
C LEU A 38 5.96 -2.11 -9.41
N SER A 39 5.30 -0.98 -9.65
CA SER A 39 5.92 0.34 -9.69
C SER A 39 6.52 0.70 -8.33
N TYR A 40 5.75 0.57 -7.24
CA TYR A 40 6.20 0.87 -5.88
C TYR A 40 7.43 0.04 -5.46
N CYS A 41 7.47 -1.24 -5.84
CA CYS A 41 8.59 -2.12 -5.54
C CYS A 41 9.74 -2.01 -6.54
N GLU A 42 9.58 -1.25 -7.63
CA GLU A 42 10.49 -1.23 -8.78
C GLU A 42 10.80 -2.64 -9.32
N CYS A 43 9.83 -3.55 -9.23
CA CYS A 43 10.03 -4.97 -9.48
C CYS A 43 10.06 -5.28 -10.99
N LYS A 44 11.21 -5.70 -11.50
CA LYS A 44 11.44 -6.03 -12.92
C LYS A 44 11.53 -7.54 -13.21
N SER A 45 11.33 -8.36 -12.18
CA SER A 45 11.38 -9.83 -12.24
C SER A 45 10.32 -10.50 -13.11
N PHE A 46 9.34 -9.78 -13.66
CA PHE A 46 8.22 -10.36 -14.41
C PHE A 46 8.19 -9.88 -15.86
N LYS A 47 7.86 -10.80 -16.77
CA LYS A 47 7.36 -10.42 -18.09
C LYS A 47 5.87 -10.10 -17.96
N VAL A 48 5.49 -8.84 -18.20
CA VAL A 48 4.10 -8.39 -17.98
C VAL A 48 3.30 -8.44 -19.28
N PHE A 49 2.14 -9.10 -19.22
CA PHE A 49 1.19 -9.20 -20.31
C PHE A 49 -0.14 -8.53 -19.95
N LEU A 50 -0.62 -7.68 -20.86
CA LEU A 50 -1.96 -7.11 -20.82
C LEU A 50 -2.90 -7.96 -21.69
N VAL A 51 -3.88 -8.58 -21.03
CA VAL A 51 -4.84 -9.51 -21.62
C VAL A 51 -6.07 -8.75 -22.07
N PHE A 52 -6.27 -8.67 -23.39
CA PHE A 52 -7.43 -8.02 -23.98
C PHE A 52 -8.54 -9.03 -24.27
N THR A 53 -9.78 -8.67 -23.94
CA THR A 53 -10.97 -9.48 -24.25
C THR A 53 -11.62 -9.11 -25.59
N LYS A 54 -11.15 -8.03 -26.22
CA LYS A 54 -11.59 -7.53 -27.52
C LYS A 54 -10.34 -7.05 -28.28
N PRO A 55 -10.36 -7.03 -29.62
CA PRO A 55 -9.24 -6.53 -30.41
C PRO A 55 -8.91 -5.08 -30.04
N ALA A 56 -7.80 -4.88 -29.33
CA ALA A 56 -7.32 -3.59 -28.86
C ALA A 56 -5.82 -3.71 -28.55
N SER A 57 -5.17 -2.56 -28.31
CA SER A 57 -3.75 -2.49 -27.96
C SER A 57 -3.54 -1.63 -26.73
N SER A 58 -2.44 -1.86 -26.02
CA SER A 58 -2.02 -1.07 -24.86
C SER A 58 -1.57 0.35 -25.20
N GLN A 59 -1.46 0.71 -26.48
CA GLN A 59 -1.06 2.06 -26.90
C GLN A 59 -1.94 3.16 -26.28
N SER A 60 -3.27 2.98 -26.24
CA SER A 60 -4.19 3.95 -25.61
C SER A 60 -4.15 3.95 -24.08
N LEU A 61 -3.55 2.93 -23.48
CA LEU A 61 -3.37 2.80 -22.03
C LEU A 61 -2.02 3.32 -21.55
N ARG A 62 -1.12 3.76 -22.45
CA ARG A 62 0.26 4.14 -22.11
C ARG A 62 0.36 5.17 -20.98
N SER A 63 -0.55 6.14 -20.92
CA SER A 63 -0.60 7.15 -19.85
C SER A 63 -1.01 6.61 -18.48
N GLN A 64 -1.62 5.42 -18.44
CA GLN A 64 -2.07 4.74 -17.21
C GLN A 64 -1.07 3.67 -16.73
N LEU A 65 -0.06 3.34 -17.55
CA LEU A 65 0.96 2.37 -17.19
C LEU A 65 2.11 3.05 -16.44
N PRO A 66 2.75 2.37 -15.48
CA PRO A 66 3.95 2.89 -14.83
C PRO A 66 5.05 3.22 -15.84
N GLU A 67 5.76 4.33 -15.60
CA GLU A 67 6.87 4.76 -16.44
C GLU A 67 7.98 3.69 -16.45
N GLY A 68 8.51 3.41 -17.64
CA GLY A 68 9.56 2.40 -17.82
C GLY A 68 9.10 0.94 -17.69
N LEU A 69 7.81 0.66 -17.46
CA LEU A 69 7.30 -0.71 -17.46
C LEU A 69 7.10 -1.22 -18.89
N GLU A 70 7.83 -2.27 -19.24
CA GLU A 70 7.61 -3.00 -20.48
C GLU A 70 6.41 -3.94 -20.36
N VAL A 71 5.45 -3.80 -21.27
CA VAL A 71 4.26 -4.64 -21.35
C VAL A 71 4.12 -5.22 -22.75
N SER A 72 3.62 -6.45 -22.83
CA SER A 72 3.24 -7.12 -24.07
C SER A 72 1.71 -7.28 -24.13
N ASP A 73 1.13 -7.11 -25.31
CA ASP A 73 -0.30 -7.35 -25.52
C ASP A 73 -0.53 -8.84 -25.82
N ILE A 74 -1.59 -9.42 -25.27
CA ILE A 74 -2.03 -10.78 -25.58
C ILE A 74 -3.55 -10.84 -25.64
N GLN A 75 -4.08 -11.60 -26.59
CA GLN A 75 -5.53 -11.85 -26.66
C GLN A 75 -5.91 -13.03 -25.76
N LEU A 76 -7.20 -13.10 -25.41
CA LEU A 76 -7.70 -14.14 -24.52
C LEU A 76 -7.46 -15.55 -25.09
N GLU A 77 -7.65 -15.70 -26.40
CA GLU A 77 -7.45 -16.93 -27.17
C GLU A 77 -6.00 -17.44 -27.20
N ASP A 78 -5.04 -16.54 -26.99
CA ASP A 78 -3.60 -16.86 -27.00
C ASP A 78 -3.06 -17.14 -25.60
N LEU A 79 -3.90 -17.09 -24.56
CA LEU A 79 -3.47 -17.36 -23.19
C LEU A 79 -3.01 -18.80 -23.01
N PRO A 80 -1.98 -19.04 -22.18
CA PRO A 80 -1.69 -20.37 -21.69
C PRO A 80 -2.90 -20.97 -20.97
N LYS A 81 -3.26 -22.22 -21.29
CA LYS A 81 -4.48 -22.91 -20.75
C LYS A 81 -4.61 -22.83 -19.22
N LEU A 82 -3.49 -22.90 -18.51
CA LEU A 82 -3.47 -22.82 -17.04
C LEU A 82 -3.88 -21.43 -16.53
N VAL A 83 -3.49 -20.38 -17.25
CA VAL A 83 -3.84 -18.98 -16.96
C VAL A 83 -5.29 -18.69 -17.38
N GLU A 84 -5.72 -19.21 -18.54
CA GLU A 84 -7.10 -19.09 -19.03
C GLU A 84 -8.13 -19.63 -18.01
N SER A 85 -7.78 -20.71 -17.32
CA SER A 85 -8.62 -21.32 -16.28
C SER A 85 -8.65 -20.54 -14.95
N CYS A 86 -7.92 -19.42 -14.85
CA CYS A 86 -7.76 -18.62 -13.65
C CYS A 86 -8.44 -17.26 -13.75
N ARG A 87 -8.82 -16.69 -12.60
CA ARG A 87 -9.15 -15.26 -12.53
C ARG A 87 -7.87 -14.44 -12.46
N LEU A 88 -7.73 -13.48 -13.37
CA LEU A 88 -6.62 -12.53 -13.36
C LEU A 88 -6.73 -11.55 -12.17
N PRO A 89 -5.60 -11.08 -11.59
CA PRO A 89 -4.24 -11.29 -12.06
C PRO A 89 -3.73 -12.71 -11.79
N ALA A 90 -2.83 -13.19 -12.65
CA ALA A 90 -2.22 -14.50 -12.51
C ALA A 90 -0.75 -14.48 -12.96
N VAL A 91 0.10 -15.22 -12.26
CA VAL A 91 1.52 -15.42 -12.62
C VAL A 91 1.72 -16.87 -13.02
N LEU A 92 2.26 -17.09 -14.21
CA LEU A 92 2.79 -18.37 -14.65
C LEU A 92 4.29 -18.40 -14.38
N ASP A 93 4.76 -19.46 -13.73
CA ASP A 93 6.18 -19.64 -13.44
C ASP A 93 7.02 -19.89 -14.71
N GLU A 94 8.33 -19.89 -14.54
CA GLU A 94 9.32 -20.07 -15.60
C GLU A 94 9.20 -21.45 -16.28
N THR A 95 8.62 -22.43 -15.57
CA THR A 95 8.40 -23.80 -16.09
C THR A 95 7.14 -23.92 -16.93
N GLY A 96 6.20 -22.96 -16.82
CA GLY A 96 4.89 -23.03 -17.46
C GLY A 96 3.92 -24.00 -16.78
N MET A 97 4.28 -24.57 -15.63
CA MET A 97 3.52 -25.65 -14.97
C MET A 97 2.80 -25.19 -13.70
N LEU A 98 3.22 -24.07 -13.11
CA LEU A 98 2.63 -23.55 -11.88
C LEU A 98 2.04 -22.16 -12.11
N CYS A 99 0.74 -22.04 -11.88
CA CYS A 99 0.03 -20.77 -11.93
C CYS A 99 -0.35 -20.30 -10.52
N ARG A 100 -0.02 -19.05 -10.22
CA ARG A 100 -0.40 -18.33 -9.01
C ARG A 100 -1.46 -17.30 -9.38
N ALA A 101 -2.70 -17.55 -9.01
CA ALA A 101 -3.82 -16.69 -9.37
C ALA A 101 -4.50 -16.03 -8.17
N GLY A 102 -5.10 -14.87 -8.44
CA GLY A 102 -5.81 -14.06 -7.45
C GLY A 102 -4.91 -12.98 -6.83
N LEU A 103 -5.52 -11.81 -6.61
CA LEU A 103 -4.82 -10.59 -6.24
C LEU A 103 -3.88 -10.78 -5.05
N ALA A 104 -4.38 -11.25 -3.91
CA ALA A 104 -3.56 -11.47 -2.72
C ALA A 104 -2.32 -12.35 -2.99
N VAL A 105 -2.51 -13.46 -3.70
CA VAL A 105 -1.41 -14.40 -3.99
C VAL A 105 -0.37 -13.72 -4.89
N VAL A 106 -0.83 -13.03 -5.94
CA VAL A 106 0.04 -12.33 -6.88
C VAL A 106 0.78 -11.17 -6.22
N LEU A 107 0.11 -10.32 -5.45
CA LEU A 107 0.75 -9.19 -4.76
C LEU A 107 1.85 -9.65 -3.80
N ARG A 108 1.58 -10.70 -3.01
CA ARG A 108 2.61 -11.29 -2.14
C ARG A 108 3.76 -11.87 -2.95
N HIS A 109 3.48 -12.47 -4.09
CA HIS A 109 4.52 -13.01 -4.95
C HIS A 109 5.40 -11.91 -5.55
N ILE A 110 4.82 -10.77 -5.96
CA ILE A 110 5.55 -9.59 -6.43
C ILE A 110 6.51 -9.09 -5.34
N ILE A 111 6.02 -8.95 -4.11
CA ILE A 111 6.86 -8.54 -2.96
C ILE A 111 8.01 -9.52 -2.75
N ASN A 112 7.73 -10.83 -2.76
CA ASN A 112 8.77 -11.83 -2.59
C ASN A 112 9.82 -11.76 -3.70
N LYS A 113 9.42 -11.58 -4.96
CA LYS A 113 10.35 -11.42 -6.09
C LYS A 113 11.19 -10.15 -5.98
N ALA A 114 10.59 -9.03 -5.60
CA ALA A 114 11.33 -7.80 -5.33
C ALA A 114 12.37 -7.96 -4.20
N LEU A 115 12.05 -8.74 -3.17
CA LEU A 115 12.97 -9.05 -2.07
C LEU A 115 14.03 -10.10 -2.42
N GLU A 116 13.74 -11.00 -3.36
CA GLU A 116 14.74 -11.91 -3.95
C GLU A 116 15.78 -11.10 -4.73
N ASP A 117 15.34 -10.12 -5.52
CA ASP A 117 16.20 -9.23 -6.30
C ASP A 117 17.01 -8.27 -5.41
N GLU A 118 16.36 -7.69 -4.39
CA GLU A 118 16.99 -6.72 -3.48
C GLU A 118 16.63 -6.98 -2.00
N PRO A 119 17.34 -7.89 -1.30
CA PRO A 119 17.01 -8.28 0.08
C PRO A 119 17.11 -7.15 1.13
N SER A 120 17.78 -6.04 0.81
CA SER A 120 17.94 -4.88 1.68
C SER A 120 16.68 -3.99 1.78
N ARG A 121 15.69 -4.18 0.91
CA ARG A 121 14.46 -3.38 0.84
C ARG A 121 13.49 -3.65 2.00
N LYS A 122 13.83 -3.09 3.17
CA LYS A 122 13.01 -3.20 4.40
C LYS A 122 11.64 -2.53 4.25
N ASP A 123 11.54 -1.49 3.44
CA ASP A 123 10.30 -0.82 3.05
C ASP A 123 9.34 -1.77 2.34
N VAL A 124 9.84 -2.53 1.35
CA VAL A 124 9.06 -3.54 0.62
C VAL A 124 8.67 -4.69 1.55
N LEU A 125 9.59 -5.13 2.41
CA LEU A 125 9.30 -6.17 3.40
C LEU A 125 8.21 -5.74 4.40
N ALA A 126 8.18 -4.47 4.78
CA ALA A 126 7.21 -3.92 5.71
C ALA A 126 5.77 -3.97 5.18
N LEU A 127 5.58 -4.01 3.85
CA LEU A 127 4.26 -4.15 3.22
C LEU A 127 3.52 -5.40 3.67
N LEU A 128 4.24 -6.49 3.95
CA LEU A 128 3.62 -7.75 4.42
C LEU A 128 3.06 -7.64 5.85
N GLY A 129 3.30 -6.51 6.52
CA GLY A 129 2.78 -6.20 7.83
C GLY A 129 3.34 -7.09 8.94
N PHE A 130 2.65 -7.10 10.07
CA PHE A 130 3.06 -7.89 11.23
C PHE A 130 3.06 -9.38 10.89
N LYS A 131 4.13 -10.10 11.29
CA LYS A 131 4.36 -11.54 11.00
C LYS A 131 4.29 -11.91 9.50
N LYS A 132 4.35 -10.93 8.59
CA LYS A 132 4.24 -11.13 7.14
C LYS A 132 2.93 -11.79 6.68
N THR A 133 1.83 -11.61 7.43
CA THR A 133 0.56 -12.30 7.17
C THR A 133 -0.49 -11.49 6.41
N CYS A 134 -0.22 -10.22 6.06
CA CYS A 134 -1.16 -9.30 5.37
C CYS A 134 -1.80 -9.94 4.12
N LEU A 135 -3.03 -9.56 3.76
CA LEU A 135 -3.94 -10.17 2.78
C LEU A 135 -4.92 -11.21 3.36
N LYS A 136 -5.23 -12.26 2.57
CA LYS A 136 -6.33 -13.21 2.76
C LYS A 136 -6.50 -13.73 4.20
N ALA A 137 -5.42 -14.19 4.83
CA ALA A 137 -5.49 -14.72 6.20
C ALA A 137 -5.88 -13.62 7.22
N CYS A 138 -5.37 -12.41 7.06
CA CYS A 138 -5.75 -11.27 7.90
C CYS A 138 -7.19 -10.83 7.60
N ALA A 139 -7.61 -10.78 6.33
CA ALA A 139 -8.98 -10.45 5.94
C ALA A 139 -10.02 -11.46 6.47
N GLU A 140 -9.66 -12.71 6.70
CA GLU A 140 -10.57 -13.72 7.26
C GLU A 140 -10.88 -13.46 8.75
N VAL A 141 -9.96 -12.83 9.49
CA VAL A 141 -10.07 -12.62 10.95
C VAL A 141 -10.31 -11.16 11.35
N SER A 142 -9.98 -10.21 10.47
CA SER A 142 -10.11 -8.77 10.71
C SER A 142 -11.17 -8.16 9.79
N LYS A 143 -12.26 -7.67 10.38
CA LYS A 143 -13.32 -6.96 9.65
C LYS A 143 -12.79 -5.72 8.92
N TRP A 144 -11.81 -5.03 9.50
CA TRP A 144 -11.22 -3.83 8.91
C TRP A 144 -10.35 -4.19 7.70
N THR A 145 -9.46 -5.16 7.85
CA THR A 145 -8.62 -5.67 6.75
C THR A 145 -9.50 -6.20 5.61
N ARG A 146 -10.56 -6.95 5.93
CA ARG A 146 -11.54 -7.42 4.94
C ARG A 146 -12.22 -6.29 4.17
N LEU A 147 -12.58 -5.22 4.87
CA LEU A 147 -13.17 -4.05 4.23
C LEU A 147 -12.18 -3.43 3.25
N CYS A 148 -10.95 -3.17 3.68
CA CYS A 148 -9.96 -2.50 2.85
C CYS A 148 -9.48 -3.35 1.67
N GLU A 149 -9.34 -4.67 1.84
CA GLU A 149 -8.75 -5.55 0.82
C GLU A 149 -9.77 -6.23 -0.10
N ILE A 150 -11.05 -6.30 0.30
CA ILE A 150 -12.08 -7.01 -0.46
C ILE A 150 -13.31 -6.11 -0.67
N GLY A 151 -13.85 -5.54 0.41
CA GLY A 151 -15.08 -4.75 0.36
C GLY A 151 -14.96 -3.53 -0.54
N ILE A 152 -14.02 -2.64 -0.24
CA ILE A 152 -13.80 -1.40 -1.00
C ILE A 152 -13.45 -1.70 -2.46
N PRO A 153 -12.49 -2.60 -2.80
CA PRO A 153 -12.22 -2.94 -4.18
C PRO A 153 -13.47 -3.44 -4.94
N SER A 154 -14.29 -4.28 -4.32
CA SER A 154 -15.49 -4.83 -4.97
C SER A 154 -16.54 -3.75 -5.23
N ASP A 155 -16.89 -2.98 -4.20
CA ASP A 155 -17.91 -1.94 -4.29
C ASP A 155 -17.50 -0.81 -5.24
N VAL A 156 -16.22 -0.40 -5.21
CA VAL A 156 -15.68 0.61 -6.14
C VAL A 156 -15.71 0.06 -7.57
N GLU A 157 -15.25 -1.17 -7.80
CA GLU A 157 -15.24 -1.74 -9.14
C GLU A 157 -16.68 -1.90 -9.71
N GLU A 158 -17.65 -2.24 -8.87
CA GLU A 158 -19.07 -2.28 -9.25
C GLU A 158 -19.61 -0.89 -9.62
N HIS A 159 -19.31 0.11 -8.81
CA HIS A 159 -19.72 1.49 -9.06
C HIS A 159 -19.12 2.03 -10.37
N LEU A 160 -17.84 1.76 -10.63
CA LEU A 160 -17.15 2.20 -11.85
C LEU A 160 -17.71 1.57 -13.13
N LYS A 161 -18.27 0.35 -13.04
CA LYS A 161 -18.89 -0.34 -14.18
C LYS A 161 -20.27 0.21 -14.54
N ASN A 162 -21.02 0.73 -13.56
CA ASN A 162 -22.42 1.14 -13.72
C ASN A 162 -22.69 2.58 -13.23
N PRO A 163 -22.04 3.61 -13.82
CA PRO A 163 -22.15 4.99 -13.35
C PRO A 163 -23.54 5.61 -13.57
N THR A 164 -24.36 5.07 -14.48
CA THR A 164 -25.64 5.64 -14.91
C THR A 164 -26.82 5.38 -13.97
N ASN A 165 -26.65 4.62 -12.90
CA ASN A 165 -27.66 4.56 -11.85
C ASN A 165 -27.59 5.86 -11.05
N GLN A 166 -28.37 6.86 -11.46
CA GLN A 166 -28.53 8.17 -10.83
C GLN A 166 -28.98 8.08 -9.34
N SER A 167 -29.30 6.89 -8.83
CA SER A 167 -29.64 6.58 -7.45
C SER A 167 -28.53 5.87 -6.65
N GLN A 168 -27.33 5.65 -7.22
CA GLN A 168 -26.23 5.03 -6.48
C GLN A 168 -25.59 6.01 -5.50
N HIS A 169 -26.14 6.01 -4.29
CA HIS A 169 -25.52 6.48 -3.07
C HIS A 169 -24.03 6.10 -3.01
N LEU A 170 -23.20 7.03 -2.48
CA LEU A 170 -21.79 6.82 -2.12
C LEU A 170 -21.56 5.36 -1.65
N PRO A 171 -20.62 4.59 -2.24
CA PRO A 171 -20.47 3.18 -1.91
C PRO A 171 -20.34 2.98 -0.41
N LEU A 172 -21.13 2.07 0.16
CA LEU A 172 -21.25 1.91 1.61
C LEU A 172 -19.90 1.59 2.26
N SER A 173 -19.03 0.86 1.56
CA SER A 173 -17.68 0.60 2.02
C SER A 173 -16.81 1.86 2.13
N ILE A 174 -17.01 2.87 1.27
CA ILE A 174 -16.33 4.18 1.36
C ILE A 174 -16.86 4.99 2.56
N LEU A 175 -18.17 5.00 2.78
CA LEU A 175 -18.76 5.58 4.00
C LEU A 175 -18.24 4.91 5.28
N THR A 176 -18.11 3.58 5.22
CA THR A 176 -17.58 2.80 6.35
C THR A 176 -16.10 3.10 6.57
N LEU A 177 -15.32 3.28 5.50
CA LEU A 177 -13.93 3.71 5.56
C LEU A 177 -13.82 5.07 6.26
N GLU A 178 -14.57 6.08 5.83
CA GLU A 178 -14.56 7.42 6.41
C GLU A 178 -14.87 7.39 7.91
N ARG A 179 -15.96 6.71 8.29
CA ARG A 179 -16.35 6.58 9.70
C ARG A 179 -15.26 5.93 10.55
N ARG A 180 -14.57 4.92 10.00
CA ARG A 180 -13.50 4.22 10.70
C ARG A 180 -12.23 5.03 10.81
N LEU A 181 -11.87 5.80 9.79
CA LEU A 181 -10.72 6.70 9.84
C LEU A 181 -10.92 7.85 10.84
N ALA A 182 -12.17 8.18 11.19
CA ALA A 182 -12.51 9.12 12.25
C ALA A 182 -12.35 8.52 13.67
N GLU A 183 -12.27 7.19 13.81
CA GLU A 183 -12.03 6.53 15.09
C GLU A 183 -10.51 6.54 15.44
N PRO A 184 -10.13 6.51 16.72
CA PRO A 184 -8.73 6.37 17.12
C PRO A 184 -8.13 5.04 16.67
N VAL A 185 -6.86 5.07 16.24
CA VAL A 185 -6.11 3.87 15.83
C VAL A 185 -5.97 2.92 17.01
N LYS A 186 -6.12 1.61 16.73
CA LYS A 186 -5.78 0.53 17.65
C LYS A 186 -4.76 -0.39 16.98
N VAL A 187 -3.56 -0.47 17.55
CA VAL A 187 -2.49 -1.36 17.07
C VAL A 187 -2.09 -2.36 18.15
N HIS A 188 -1.45 -3.47 17.78
CA HIS A 188 -1.04 -4.51 18.73
C HIS A 188 -0.14 -4.00 19.88
N ASN A 189 0.61 -2.91 19.65
CA ASN A 189 1.47 -2.26 20.64
C ASN A 189 0.90 -0.90 21.11
N ASP A 190 -0.43 -0.71 21.06
CA ASP A 190 -1.10 0.57 21.31
C ASP A 190 -0.63 1.25 22.61
N ASP A 191 -0.68 0.52 23.72
CA ASP A 191 -0.32 1.04 25.04
C ASP A 191 1.13 1.52 25.09
N LYS A 192 2.06 0.80 24.46
CA LYS A 192 3.48 1.16 24.38
C LYS A 192 3.67 2.48 23.61
N ILE A 193 3.04 2.62 22.45
CA ILE A 193 3.20 3.80 21.60
C ILE A 193 2.52 5.02 22.25
N ARG A 194 1.35 4.84 22.85
CA ARG A 194 0.64 5.92 23.56
C ARG A 194 1.41 6.40 24.79
N ARG A 195 2.10 5.51 25.50
CA ARG A 195 3.02 5.89 26.58
C ARG A 195 4.19 6.68 26.05
N GLN A 196 4.84 6.26 24.95
CA GLN A 196 5.90 7.04 24.29
C GLN A 196 5.42 8.45 23.90
N LYS A 197 4.21 8.55 23.33
CA LYS A 197 3.56 9.83 23.00
C LYS A 197 3.42 10.74 24.21
N LEU A 198 3.01 10.18 25.35
CA LEU A 198 2.90 10.92 26.60
C LEU A 198 4.28 11.41 27.10
N GLN A 199 5.34 10.60 26.97
CA GLN A 199 6.69 11.01 27.38
C GLN A 199 7.18 12.20 26.57
N GLU A 200 6.98 12.16 25.24
CA GLU A 200 7.38 13.26 24.36
C GLU A 200 6.59 14.53 24.62
N GLN A 201 5.27 14.43 24.82
CA GLN A 201 4.44 15.58 25.17
C GLN A 201 4.89 16.22 26.50
N LYS A 202 5.25 15.42 27.50
CA LYS A 202 5.81 15.94 28.77
C LYS A 202 7.19 16.57 28.57
N ARG A 203 8.04 16.00 27.70
CA ARG A 203 9.37 16.54 27.41
C ARG A 203 9.30 17.87 26.68
N ASN A 204 8.43 17.99 25.68
CA ASN A 204 8.25 19.23 24.92
C ASN A 204 7.71 20.35 25.83
N LYS A 205 6.73 20.05 26.71
CA LYS A 205 6.23 21.02 27.70
C LYS A 205 7.32 21.53 28.66
N LYS A 206 8.27 20.67 29.06
CA LYS A 206 9.41 21.09 29.89
C LYS A 206 10.39 21.99 29.14
N ASN A 207 10.61 21.75 27.85
CA ASN A 207 11.51 22.55 27.02
C ASN A 207 10.91 23.91 26.61
N GLU A 208 9.57 24.05 26.66
CA GLU A 208 8.85 25.31 26.38
C GLU A 208 8.68 26.19 27.63
N SER A 209 9.17 25.75 28.80
CA SER A 209 9.13 26.53 30.05
C SER A 209 10.37 27.45 30.12
N PRO A 210 10.22 28.80 30.18
CA PRO A 210 11.37 29.70 30.29
C PRO A 210 11.78 29.81 31.76
N GLU A 211 12.71 28.97 32.21
CA GLU A 211 13.51 29.31 33.39
C GLU A 211 14.63 30.25 32.94
N GLY A 212 14.41 31.54 33.23
CA GLY A 212 15.30 32.62 32.85
C GLY A 212 16.72 32.46 33.37
N LYS A 213 17.67 32.76 32.50
CA LYS A 213 18.85 33.59 32.76
C LYS A 213 19.38 34.06 31.40
N GLU A 214 18.96 35.26 31.01
CA GLU A 214 19.63 36.02 29.96
C GLU A 214 21.10 36.18 30.34
N LYS A 215 21.99 35.69 29.47
CA LYS A 215 23.35 36.22 29.35
C LYS A 215 23.49 36.73 27.91
N PRO A 216 23.78 38.03 27.70
CA PRO A 216 23.90 38.58 26.36
C PRO A 216 25.29 38.27 25.79
N GLY A 217 25.31 37.93 24.50
CA GLY A 217 26.51 37.95 23.67
C GLY A 217 27.02 36.56 23.27
N THR A 218 26.70 36.14 22.05
CA THR A 218 27.66 35.80 20.99
C THR A 218 26.85 35.48 19.72
N GLU A 219 27.15 36.21 18.64
CA GLU A 219 26.59 36.02 17.31
C GLU A 219 27.02 34.67 16.72
N SER A 220 26.08 33.90 16.18
CA SER A 220 26.40 32.81 15.25
C SER A 220 25.16 32.43 14.43
N GLU A 221 25.20 32.92 13.17
CA GLU A 221 24.69 32.35 11.91
C GLU A 221 23.20 31.93 11.73
N PRO A 222 22.68 32.03 10.49
CA PRO A 222 21.26 31.88 10.20
C PRO A 222 20.85 30.42 10.35
N ARG A 223 20.06 30.14 11.38
CA ARG A 223 19.40 28.85 11.58
C ARG A 223 18.52 28.56 10.36
N GLN A 224 18.81 27.41 9.76
CA GLN A 224 17.98 26.75 8.76
C GLN A 224 16.52 26.70 9.22
N SER A 225 15.63 26.80 8.24
CA SER A 225 14.16 26.83 8.31
C SER A 225 13.55 25.89 9.37
N PRO A 226 12.35 26.23 9.90
CA PRO A 226 11.71 25.44 10.94
C PRO A 226 11.40 24.04 10.40
N GLN A 227 12.18 23.03 10.82
CA GLN A 227 11.82 21.64 10.59
C GLN A 227 10.44 21.41 11.20
N VAL A 228 9.47 21.12 10.33
CA VAL A 228 8.13 20.72 10.72
C VAL A 228 8.27 19.57 11.71
N SER A 229 7.92 19.80 12.97
CA SER A 229 7.92 18.78 14.01
C SER A 229 6.90 17.71 13.62
N HIS A 230 7.33 16.70 12.85
CA HIS A 230 6.50 15.56 12.49
C HIS A 230 5.97 14.92 13.79
N GLY A 231 4.65 14.73 13.87
CA GLY A 231 4.01 14.06 15.01
C GLY A 231 4.59 12.67 15.25
N LEU A 232 4.55 12.18 16.49
CA LEU A 232 5.15 10.88 16.86
C LEU A 232 4.65 9.75 15.98
N GLU A 233 3.37 9.74 15.63
CA GLU A 233 2.78 8.72 14.75
C GLU A 233 3.51 8.65 13.40
N LEU A 234 3.72 9.80 12.76
CA LEU A 234 4.43 9.88 11.48
C LEU A 234 5.90 9.52 11.63
N ARG A 235 6.57 9.95 12.70
CA ARG A 235 7.95 9.53 12.98
C ARG A 235 8.06 8.02 13.20
N THR A 236 7.11 7.44 13.92
CA THR A 236 7.04 6.00 14.18
C THR A 236 6.81 5.22 12.89
N ALA A 237 5.95 5.74 12.01
CA ALA A 237 5.70 5.19 10.69
C ALA A 237 6.97 5.20 9.82
N LEU A 238 7.62 6.36 9.69
CA LEU A 238 8.83 6.54 8.88
C LEU A 238 10.02 5.73 9.43
N ALA A 239 10.17 5.62 10.75
CA ALA A 239 11.21 4.81 11.37
C ALA A 239 11.09 3.31 11.04
N LYS A 240 9.89 2.82 10.70
CA LYS A 240 9.71 1.44 10.22
C LYS A 240 10.06 1.23 8.75
N LEU A 241 10.03 2.30 7.96
CA LEU A 241 10.36 2.28 6.53
C LEU A 241 11.83 2.61 6.27
N SER A 242 12.50 3.32 7.18
CA SER A 242 13.91 3.68 7.02
C SER A 242 14.84 2.46 7.06
N VAL A 243 15.85 2.48 6.19
CA VAL A 243 16.92 1.47 6.11
C VAL A 243 17.88 1.59 7.30
N ASP A 244 18.02 2.80 7.85
CA ASP A 244 18.91 3.11 8.97
C ASP A 244 18.44 2.44 10.26
N SER A 245 19.40 1.85 10.99
CA SER A 245 19.14 1.28 12.30
C SER A 245 18.63 2.35 13.26
N VAL A 246 17.39 2.20 13.74
CA VAL A 246 16.85 3.01 14.83
C VAL A 246 17.81 2.91 16.03
N PRO A 247 18.32 4.02 16.58
CA PRO A 247 19.07 3.98 17.82
C PRO A 247 18.16 3.39 18.89
N THR A 248 18.58 2.27 19.48
CA THR A 248 17.88 1.66 20.60
C THR A 248 17.99 2.60 21.79
N LEU A 249 17.04 3.55 21.93
CA LEU A 249 16.91 4.35 23.14
C LEU A 249 16.43 3.43 24.26
N THR A 250 17.37 2.75 24.90
CA THR A 250 17.20 2.05 26.19
C THR A 250 17.14 3.08 27.31
N THR A 251 16.25 4.06 27.24
CA THR A 251 15.91 4.88 28.40
C THR A 251 14.86 4.14 29.20
N ARG A 252 15.25 3.65 30.38
CA ARG A 252 14.34 3.15 31.42
C ARG A 252 13.14 4.10 31.50
N GLU A 253 11.95 3.59 31.18
CA GLU A 253 10.71 4.37 31.28
C GLU A 253 10.56 4.94 32.69
N ASN A 254 10.23 6.23 32.76
CA ASN A 254 10.07 6.92 34.03
C ASN A 254 8.84 6.36 34.79
N SER A 255 8.99 6.13 36.10
CA SER A 255 8.00 5.46 36.95
C SER A 255 6.63 6.13 36.98
N GLU A 256 6.56 7.44 36.73
CA GLU A 256 5.30 8.19 36.63
C GLU A 256 4.48 7.82 35.39
N ILE A 257 5.12 7.47 34.27
CA ILE A 257 4.43 7.13 33.02
C ILE A 257 3.82 5.73 33.10
N ARG A 258 4.43 4.81 33.86
CA ARG A 258 3.87 3.47 34.11
C ARG A 258 2.61 3.49 34.97
N LYS A 259 2.48 4.50 35.86
CA LYS A 259 1.33 4.65 36.77
C LYS A 259 0.09 5.27 36.12
N VAL A 260 0.22 5.83 34.91
CA VAL A 260 -0.92 6.43 34.18
C VAL A 260 -1.86 5.31 33.70
N LYS A 261 -3.16 5.48 33.98
CA LYS A 261 -4.21 4.57 33.51
C LYS A 261 -4.29 4.61 31.99
N THR A 262 -4.54 3.46 31.36
CA THR A 262 -4.66 3.34 29.90
C THR A 262 -5.74 4.25 29.29
N THR A 263 -6.80 4.58 30.03
CA THR A 263 -7.84 5.54 29.63
C THR A 263 -7.31 6.95 29.44
N ASP A 264 -6.27 7.31 30.20
CA ASP A 264 -5.76 8.68 30.29
C ASP A 264 -4.57 8.90 29.33
N LEU A 265 -4.14 7.84 28.64
CA LEU A 265 -3.09 7.93 27.63
C LEU A 265 -3.61 8.66 26.38
N PRO A 266 -2.77 9.48 25.71
CA PRO A 266 -3.18 10.18 24.49
C PRO A 266 -3.58 9.17 23.41
N GLN A 267 -4.62 9.49 22.64
CA GLN A 267 -5.06 8.64 21.52
C GLN A 267 -4.07 8.72 20.35
N LEU A 268 -3.97 7.63 19.59
CA LEU A 268 -3.20 7.59 18.34
C LEU A 268 -4.08 7.99 17.16
N LYS A 269 -3.49 8.70 16.20
CA LYS A 269 -4.14 9.07 14.94
C LYS A 269 -3.73 8.13 13.81
N HIS A 270 -4.62 7.95 12.84
CA HIS A 270 -4.31 7.25 11.60
C HIS A 270 -3.21 8.00 10.84
N VAL A 271 -2.20 7.27 10.39
CA VAL A 271 -1.26 7.71 9.35
C VAL A 271 -1.62 7.02 8.04
N PHE A 272 -2.09 5.77 8.14
CA PHE A 272 -2.47 4.88 7.06
C PHE A 272 -3.80 4.17 7.41
N ALA A 273 -4.35 3.42 6.45
CA ALA A 273 -5.68 2.83 6.57
C ALA A 273 -5.77 1.88 7.78
N GLU A 274 -4.86 0.91 7.90
CA GLU A 274 -4.85 -0.03 9.03
C GLU A 274 -4.32 0.55 10.34
N GLY A 275 -3.60 1.68 10.30
CA GLY A 275 -3.10 2.32 11.50
C GLY A 275 -1.89 3.21 11.25
N LEU A 276 -0.76 2.86 11.84
CA LEU A 276 0.46 3.68 11.78
C LEU A 276 1.42 3.31 10.66
N TYR A 277 1.32 2.10 10.10
CA TYR A 277 2.30 1.58 9.17
C TYR A 277 1.69 1.40 7.79
N PHE A 278 2.48 1.72 6.77
CA PHE A 278 2.12 1.48 5.39
C PHE A 278 2.24 -0.02 5.10
N THR A 279 1.16 -0.63 4.66
CA THR A 279 1.06 -2.06 4.42
C THR A 279 0.46 -2.35 3.05
N LEU A 280 0.41 -3.62 2.66
CA LEU A 280 -0.21 -4.05 1.42
C LEU A 280 -1.71 -3.72 1.37
N THR A 281 -2.37 -3.56 2.52
CA THR A 281 -3.73 -3.05 2.58
C THR A 281 -3.83 -1.63 2.02
N ASP A 282 -2.86 -0.76 2.31
CA ASP A 282 -2.81 0.60 1.75
C ASP A 282 -2.51 0.59 0.25
N VAL A 283 -1.64 -0.31 -0.20
CA VAL A 283 -1.35 -0.54 -1.62
C VAL A 283 -2.59 -0.98 -2.39
N VAL A 284 -3.44 -1.82 -1.78
CA VAL A 284 -4.73 -2.20 -2.36
C VAL A 284 -5.69 -1.01 -2.35
N LEU A 285 -5.78 -0.27 -1.25
CA LEU A 285 -6.77 0.78 -1.06
C LEU A 285 -6.52 2.01 -1.94
N LEU A 286 -5.26 2.45 -2.08
CA LEU A 286 -4.91 3.71 -2.77
C LEU A 286 -5.42 3.77 -4.21
N PRO A 287 -5.18 2.77 -5.09
CA PRO A 287 -5.76 2.75 -6.43
C PRO A 287 -7.29 2.76 -6.44
N CYS A 288 -7.94 2.13 -5.45
CA CYS A 288 -9.40 2.12 -5.34
C CYS A 288 -9.94 3.52 -5.10
N ILE A 289 -9.40 4.21 -4.09
CA ILE A 289 -9.82 5.55 -3.73
C ILE A 289 -9.48 6.55 -4.83
N TYR A 290 -8.31 6.44 -5.43
CA TYR A 290 -7.92 7.29 -6.56
C TYR A 290 -8.90 7.16 -7.73
N GLN A 291 -9.19 5.94 -8.19
CA GLN A 291 -10.12 5.73 -9.30
C GLN A 291 -11.54 6.17 -8.96
N TYR A 292 -12.00 5.90 -7.74
CA TYR A 292 -13.28 6.38 -7.25
C TYR A 292 -13.35 7.92 -7.34
N LEU A 293 -12.39 8.63 -6.74
CA LEU A 293 -12.38 10.09 -6.70
C LEU A 293 -12.27 10.73 -8.09
N VAL A 294 -11.36 10.24 -8.94
CA VAL A 294 -11.20 10.76 -10.31
C VAL A 294 -12.52 10.65 -11.08
N ARG A 295 -13.21 9.51 -10.96
CA ARG A 295 -14.45 9.25 -11.68
C ARG A 295 -15.64 10.04 -11.12
N THR A 296 -15.72 10.21 -9.81
CA THR A 296 -16.74 11.06 -9.19
C THR A 296 -16.52 12.54 -9.50
N LEU A 297 -15.26 13.01 -9.51
CA LEU A 297 -14.93 14.41 -9.85
C LEU A 297 -15.13 14.71 -11.34
N GLU A 298 -14.78 13.78 -12.23
CA GLU A 298 -15.12 13.87 -13.66
C GLU A 298 -16.63 14.05 -13.84
N PHE A 299 -17.46 13.30 -13.10
CA PHE A 299 -18.91 13.44 -13.16
C PHE A 299 -19.40 14.81 -12.67
N ILE A 300 -18.84 15.34 -11.58
CA ILE A 300 -19.23 16.66 -11.04
C ILE A 300 -18.87 17.80 -12.00
N ILE A 301 -17.75 17.70 -12.72
CA ILE A 301 -17.30 18.76 -13.64
C ILE A 301 -18.13 18.79 -14.94
N HIS A 302 -18.78 17.68 -15.31
CA HIS A 302 -19.58 17.56 -16.53
C HIS A 302 -21.10 17.71 -16.30
N VAL A 303 -21.51 18.07 -15.08
CA VAL A 303 -22.89 18.49 -14.72
C VAL A 303 -22.92 20.00 -14.54
#